data_AF-A0A087TGM0-F1
#
_entry.id   AF-A0A087TGM0-F1
#
_cell.length_a   1.000
_cell.length_b   1.000
_cell.length_c   1.000
_cell.angle_alpha   90.00
_cell.angle_beta   90.00
_cell.angle_gamma   90.00
#
_symmetry.space_group_name_H-M   'P 1'
#
loop_
_entity.id
_entity.type
_entity.pdbx_description
1 polymer ?
#
loop_
_entity_poly.entity_id
_entity_poly.type
_entity_poly.pdbx_seq_one_letter_code
_entity_poly.pdbx_strand_id
1 'polypeptide(L)'
;MPALRKVNLEKNFFYSMPEKPWAVIWTQLKYLDITGNFIECDCNLLWLLPIISPPIANFTSTPAPKPIPGQIIRGSCARAMKPK
;
A
#
# COMPACT_ATOMS: atom_id res chain seq x y z
N MET A 1 -17.12 4.67 6.60
CA MET A 1 -17.61 4.96 5.24
C MET A 1 -17.95 3.64 4.53
N PRO A 2 -19.18 3.12 4.68
CA PRO A 2 -19.52 1.76 4.23
C PRO A 2 -19.66 1.60 2.70
N ALA A 3 -19.66 2.70 1.94
CA ALA A 3 -19.79 2.66 0.47
C ALA A 3 -18.52 3.11 -0.26
N LEU A 4 -17.41 3.31 0.45
CA LEU A 4 -16.17 3.81 -0.14
C LEU A 4 -15.51 2.74 -1.02
N ARG A 5 -15.44 2.99 -2.33
CA ARG A 5 -14.84 2.05 -3.32
C ARG A 5 -13.57 2.56 -3.97
N LYS A 6 -13.38 3.88 -4.03
CA LYS A 6 -12.25 4.52 -4.70
C LYS A 6 -11.61 5.53 -3.77
N VAL A 7 -10.31 5.38 -3.57
CA VAL A 7 -9.47 6.32 -2.82
C VAL A 7 -8.32 6.73 -3.73
N ASN A 8 -8.23 8.02 -4.03
CA ASN A 8 -7.13 8.61 -4.77
C ASN A 8 -6.37 9.57 -3.84
N LEU A 9 -5.12 9.23 -3.56
CA LEU A 9 -4.19 9.99 -2.73
C LEU A 9 -2.93 10.39 -3.52
N GLU A 10 -3.01 10.39 -4.85
CA GLU A 10 -1.87 10.72 -5.70
C GLU A 10 -1.26 12.09 -5.35
N LYS A 11 0.07 12.21 -5.50
CA LYS A 11 0.81 13.48 -5.40
C LYS A 11 0.58 14.24 -4.09
N ASN A 12 0.58 13.51 -2.99
CA ASN A 12 0.57 14.07 -1.64
C ASN A 12 1.93 13.83 -0.96
N PHE A 13 2.02 14.19 0.33
CA PHE A 13 3.22 14.02 1.14
C PHE A 13 3.07 12.87 2.15
N PHE A 14 2.42 11.76 1.79
CA PHE A 14 2.36 10.60 2.69
C PHE A 14 3.72 9.92 2.78
N TYR A 15 4.13 9.58 4.01
CA TYR A 15 5.38 8.85 4.31
C TYR A 15 5.14 7.43 4.80
N SER A 16 3.94 7.15 5.34
CA SER A 16 3.59 5.88 5.95
C SER A 16 2.16 5.49 5.58
N MET A 17 1.91 4.19 5.52
CA MET A 17 0.61 3.59 5.24
C MET A 17 0.35 2.47 6.24
N PRO A 18 0.04 2.75 7.52
CA PRO A 18 -0.22 1.71 8.52
C PRO A 18 -1.48 0.92 8.18
N GLU A 19 -1.55 -0.37 8.50
CA GLU A 19 -2.68 -1.25 8.11
C GLU A 19 -4.03 -0.87 8.74
N LYS A 20 -4.02 -0.51 10.03
CA LYS A 20 -5.23 -0.39 10.85
C LYS A 20 -6.32 0.53 10.28
N PRO A 21 -6.02 1.73 9.74
CA PRO A 21 -7.03 2.58 9.11
C PRO A 21 -7.63 2.00 7.83
N TRP A 22 -6.89 1.17 7.10
CA TRP A 22 -7.30 0.59 5.82
C TRP A 22 -8.07 -0.72 5.99
N ALA A 23 -7.80 -1.48 7.06
CA ALA A 23 -8.43 -2.77 7.32
C ALA A 23 -9.97 -2.73 7.25
N VAL A 24 -10.58 -1.65 7.74
CA VAL A 24 -12.05 -1.47 7.77
C VAL A 24 -12.66 -1.35 6.37
N ILE A 25 -11.91 -0.80 5.41
CA ILE A 25 -12.40 -0.53 4.05
C ILE A 25 -11.80 -1.44 3.00
N TRP A 26 -10.77 -2.22 3.33
CA TRP A 26 -10.00 -3.01 2.36
C TRP A 26 -10.86 -3.99 1.56
N THR A 27 -11.83 -4.62 2.22
CA THR A 27 -12.72 -5.63 1.62
C THR A 27 -13.67 -5.07 0.55
N GLN A 28 -13.99 -3.78 0.62
CA GLN A 28 -14.90 -3.09 -0.31
C GLN A 28 -14.15 -2.18 -1.31
N LEU A 29 -12.90 -1.83 -1.00
CA LEU A 29 -12.10 -0.94 -1.83
C LEU A 29 -11.74 -1.60 -3.16
N LYS A 30 -11.96 -0.89 -4.26
CA LYS A 30 -11.66 -1.33 -5.63
C LYS A 30 -10.51 -0.57 -6.26
N TYR A 31 -10.25 0.65 -5.78
CA TYR A 31 -9.19 1.49 -6.31
C TYR A 31 -8.47 2.19 -5.17
N LEU A 32 -7.14 2.03 -5.14
CA LEU A 32 -6.21 2.79 -4.31
C LEU A 32 -5.08 3.29 -5.19
N ASP A 33 -4.87 4.61 -5.21
CA ASP A 33 -3.70 5.20 -5.85
C ASP A 33 -2.97 6.09 -4.86
N ILE A 34 -1.71 5.74 -4.61
CA ILE A 34 -0.79 6.45 -3.72
C ILE A 34 0.47 6.91 -4.49
N THR A 35 0.41 6.93 -5.82
CA THR A 35 1.53 7.32 -6.69
C THR A 35 1.97 8.75 -6.39
N GLY A 36 3.28 8.99 -6.40
CA GLY A 36 3.83 10.33 -6.15
C GLY A 36 3.81 10.77 -4.70
N ASN A 37 3.79 9.82 -3.76
CA ASN A 37 4.02 10.04 -2.32
C ASN A 37 5.42 9.57 -1.92
N PHE A 38 5.85 9.89 -0.69
CA PHE A 38 7.17 9.56 -0.12
C PHE A 38 7.11 8.33 0.78
N ILE A 39 6.36 7.30 0.37
CA ILE A 39 6.09 6.12 1.19
C ILE A 39 7.38 5.37 1.51
N GLU A 40 7.68 5.21 2.80
CA GLU A 40 8.81 4.43 3.27
C GLU A 40 8.48 2.93 3.28
N CYS A 41 9.39 2.09 2.78
CA CYS A 41 9.25 0.63 2.87
C CYS A 41 9.62 0.14 4.28
N ASP A 42 8.76 0.39 5.27
CA ASP A 42 8.93 0.04 6.67
C ASP A 42 7.92 -1.02 7.17
N CYS A 43 7.87 -1.25 8.49
CA CYS A 43 6.94 -2.17 9.11
C CYS A 43 5.46 -1.77 8.93
N ASN A 44 5.17 -0.48 8.75
CA ASN A 44 3.80 0.00 8.57
C ASN A 44 3.25 -0.41 7.21
N LEU A 45 4.10 -0.61 6.21
CA LEU A 45 3.71 -0.94 4.84
C LEU A 45 3.62 -2.46 4.55
N LEU A 46 3.98 -3.33 5.49
CA LEU A 46 4.10 -4.79 5.22
C LEU A 46 2.84 -5.42 4.62
N TRP A 47 1.66 -4.92 4.98
CA TRP A 47 0.37 -5.38 4.45
C TRP A 47 0.18 -5.02 2.96
N LEU A 48 0.74 -3.91 2.49
CA LEU A 48 0.60 -3.41 1.12
C LEU A 48 1.80 -3.77 0.24
N LEU A 49 2.96 -4.01 0.86
CA LEU A 49 4.24 -4.22 0.19
C LEU A 49 4.20 -5.30 -0.90
N PRO A 50 3.57 -6.48 -0.72
CA PRO A 50 3.53 -7.52 -1.76
C PRO A 50 2.75 -7.13 -3.02
N ILE A 51 1.99 -6.03 -2.95
CA ILE A 51 1.13 -5.56 -4.03
C ILE A 51 1.81 -4.45 -4.82
N ILE A 52 2.55 -3.57 -4.14
CA ILE A 52 3.18 -2.39 -4.75
C ILE A 52 4.69 -2.50 -4.95
N SER A 53 5.34 -3.49 -4.35
CA SER A 53 6.75 -3.81 -4.62
C SER A 53 6.85 -4.73 -5.83
N PRO A 54 7.85 -4.57 -6.71
CA PRO A 54 8.19 -5.60 -7.67
C PRO A 54 8.44 -6.93 -6.94
N PRO A 55 8.12 -8.09 -7.54
CA PRO A 55 8.34 -9.38 -6.93
C PRO A 55 9.85 -9.61 -6.74
N ILE A 56 10.32 -9.34 -5.52
CA ILE A 56 11.64 -9.77 -5.09
C ILE A 56 11.51 -11.26 -4.79
N ALA A 57 12.19 -12.11 -5.56
CA ALA A 57 12.04 -13.58 -5.57
C ALA A 57 12.22 -14.30 -4.21
N ASN A 58 12.60 -13.57 -3.15
CA ASN A 58 12.92 -14.12 -1.83
C ASN A 58 12.08 -13.53 -0.68
N PHE A 59 11.02 -12.76 -0.95
CA PHE A 59 10.15 -12.26 0.12
C PHE A 59 9.02 -13.25 0.41
N THR A 60 9.19 -14.06 1.45
CA THR A 60 8.12 -14.86 2.06
C THR A 60 7.17 -13.93 2.83
N SER A 61 6.27 -13.26 2.12
CA SER A 61 5.28 -12.39 2.75
C SER A 61 4.06 -13.19 3.22
N THR A 62 3.88 -13.30 4.55
CA THR A 62 2.60 -13.63 5.18
C THR A 62 2.22 -12.51 6.16
N PRO A 63 0.93 -12.24 6.42
CA PRO A 63 -0.25 -12.39 5.58
C PRO A 63 -0.65 -11.01 5.04
N ALA A 64 -0.06 -10.56 3.93
CA ALA A 64 -0.65 -9.41 3.25
C ALA A 64 -2.09 -9.77 2.84
N PRO A 65 -3.07 -8.89 3.06
CA PRO A 65 -4.42 -9.16 2.62
C PRO A 65 -4.39 -9.35 1.10
N LYS A 66 -4.83 -10.54 0.67
CA LYS A 66 -4.84 -10.89 -0.75
C LYS A 66 -5.60 -9.82 -1.53
N PRO A 67 -5.04 -9.27 -2.62
CA PRO A 67 -5.79 -8.41 -3.52
C PRO A 67 -7.09 -9.11 -3.92
N ILE A 68 -8.19 -8.40 -3.80
CA ILE A 68 -9.50 -8.92 -4.17
C ILE A 68 -9.60 -8.86 -5.70
N PRO A 69 -10.28 -9.83 -6.37
CA PRO A 69 -10.48 -9.77 -7.81
C PRO A 69 -11.01 -8.39 -8.27
N GLY A 70 -10.31 -7.81 -9.24
CA GLY A 70 -10.62 -6.49 -9.81
C GLY A 70 -10.17 -5.29 -8.97
N GLN A 71 -9.38 -5.48 -7.91
CA GLN A 71 -8.80 -4.37 -7.14
C GLN A 71 -7.58 -3.79 -7.89
N ILE A 72 -7.60 -2.49 -8.11
CA ILE A 72 -6.51 -1.74 -8.76
C ILE A 72 -5.76 -0.97 -7.67
N ILE A 73 -4.48 -1.28 -7.50
CA ILE A 73 -3.62 -0.65 -6.51
C ILE A 73 -2.39 -0.11 -7.24
N ARG A 74 -2.10 1.18 -7.06
CA ARG A 74 -0.98 1.87 -7.70
C ARG A 74 -0.16 2.60 -6.66
N GLY A 75 1.16 2.50 -6.81
CA GLY A 75 2.09 3.10 -5.88
C GLY A 75 3.43 2.40 -5.91
N SER A 76 4.36 2.96 -5.17
CA SER A 76 5.65 2.37 -4.86
C SER A 76 6.07 2.86 -3.48
N CYS A 77 7.06 2.19 -2.91
CA CYS A 77 7.77 2.69 -1.75
C CYS A 77 9.26 2.73 -2.04
N ALA A 78 10.00 3.52 -1.28
CA ALA A 78 11.45 3.50 -1.27
C ALA A 78 11.94 3.16 0.15
N ARG A 79 13.03 2.40 0.26
CA ARG A 79 13.75 2.34 1.54
C ARG A 79 14.34 3.72 1.79
N ALA A 80 14.12 4.27 2.97
CA ALA A 80 14.77 5.51 3.39
C ALA A 80 16.28 5.36 3.22
N MET A 81 16.85 6.15 2.32
CA MET A 81 18.29 6.21 2.12
C MET A 81 18.85 6.94 3.33
N LYS A 82 19.42 6.20 4.29
CA LYS A 82 20.05 6.83 5.46
C LYS A 82 21.16 7.76 4.94
N PRO A 83 21.17 9.06 5.30
CA PRO A 83 22.29 9.92 4.99
C PRO A 83 23.56 9.33 5.64
N LYS A 84 24.65 9.35 4.89
CA LYS A 84 25.98 8.85 5.30
C LYS A 84 26.59 9.74 6.38
#